data_AF-A0A3Q1JJW1-F1
#
_entry.id   AF-A0A3Q1JJW1-F1
#
_cell.length_a   1.000
_cell.length_b   1.000
_cell.length_c   1.000
_cell.angle_alpha   90.00
_cell.angle_beta   90.00
_cell.angle_gamma   90.00
#
_symmetry.space_group_name_H-M   'P 1'
#
loop_
_entity.id
_entity.type
_entity.pdbx_description
1 polymer ?
#
loop_
_entity_poly.entity_id
_entity_poly.type
_entity_poly.pdbx_seq_one_letter_code
_entity_poly.pdbx_strand_id
1 'polypeptide(L)'
;MSGCRSAGADSCHEVKTAYMMRQIGPVELVPDRPGTDESLQVCDHLGPTCCTSKMEDSYMAAVRSETQQKMRSYSFELKYLIAGHTKAYQETFNSLVSFTSNLTSTLFDSAYSALASDCRPLVIQLFSDIKQHLSGDLNSSLDNTVRQFYNDLFPLVYRRLLNPGIGHSLSQSYSPTTSIHDNCLRLTQQDVSPFGSHPRLLVSGLSRALIAGRALNRLLRLAGEVMNATEKATLSRECVRGLVRMQYCSHCRGLTLIRPCTNLCVNIMRGCLVGVSELGTPWGSLVVLLQRLAATLATSSNHNNMELALLAVRNHVNDAILHAQLHGPLITATVEKVCGPQGAGPMMRSANHASNHTNLHVTTPETPATSVTSKRSSVTSPPSVVPADHQRSFPLKGSRGDKSRSLKKLSREFEGSIQRYQWFFSELPEMLCESEMEVEQHTCWSGQDVVESYAGRVVGITLKAQRENPEMIVRNRDPVLKEAKQRLEQLTQELLVELGWASKTRGRGGEEEEGGSAQTDKGSGDDCDDEDGCEASGKENGDDTRDTSSGHSPDRKNSAPRDPPLLRHPIPPHHLSPPQVRGSAHTMMVGPLPLTLVTVLPLLLSAWDPR
;
A
#
# COMPACT_ATOMS: atom_id res chain seq x y z
N MET A 1 39.17 -23.80 -60.81
CA MET A 1 38.31 -24.21 -59.67
C MET A 1 39.17 -24.20 -58.42
N SER A 2 39.08 -23.13 -57.62
CA SER A 2 39.55 -23.06 -56.23
C SER A 2 38.63 -22.08 -55.54
N GLY A 3 37.69 -22.60 -54.75
CA GLY A 3 36.66 -21.81 -54.08
C GLY A 3 37.23 -21.07 -52.88
N CYS A 4 36.89 -19.78 -52.75
CA CYS A 4 37.11 -18.98 -51.56
C CYS A 4 36.56 -19.70 -50.32
N ARG A 5 37.46 -20.08 -49.40
CA ARG A 5 37.09 -20.30 -47.99
C ARG A 5 36.81 -18.93 -47.37
N SER A 6 35.62 -18.78 -46.78
CA SER A 6 35.24 -17.58 -46.03
C SER A 6 36.20 -17.37 -44.87
N ALA A 7 36.88 -16.22 -44.83
CA ALA A 7 37.90 -15.87 -43.83
C ALA A 7 37.33 -15.58 -42.42
N GLY A 8 36.03 -15.78 -42.19
CA GLY A 8 35.35 -15.55 -40.90
C GLY A 8 35.06 -16.80 -40.06
N ALA A 9 35.24 -18.02 -40.61
CA ALA A 9 34.84 -19.26 -39.93
C ALA A 9 35.85 -19.79 -38.90
N ASP A 10 37.05 -19.21 -38.84
CA ASP A 10 38.19 -19.74 -38.07
C ASP A 10 38.57 -18.89 -36.84
N SER A 11 37.75 -17.90 -36.45
CA SER A 11 38.07 -16.94 -35.39
C SER A 11 36.91 -16.73 -34.42
N CYS A 12 37.22 -16.67 -33.13
CA CYS A 12 36.26 -16.37 -32.07
C CYS A 12 36.24 -14.88 -31.68
N HIS A 13 36.79 -14.00 -32.52
CA HIS A 13 36.91 -12.57 -32.22
C HIS A 13 35.57 -11.88 -31.93
N GLU A 14 34.51 -12.19 -32.69
CA GLU A 14 33.17 -11.63 -32.43
C GLU A 14 32.62 -12.07 -31.07
N VAL A 15 32.82 -13.34 -30.71
CA VAL A 15 32.45 -13.89 -29.40
C VAL A 15 33.22 -13.18 -28.30
N LYS A 16 34.54 -12.99 -28.47
CA LYS A 16 35.42 -12.28 -27.55
C LYS A 16 34.96 -10.84 -27.33
N THR A 17 34.59 -10.15 -28.41
CA THR A 17 34.03 -8.79 -28.36
C THR A 17 32.70 -8.75 -27.62
N ALA A 18 31.77 -9.65 -27.94
CA ALA A 18 30.46 -9.71 -27.28
C ALA A 18 30.57 -10.06 -25.79
N TYR A 19 31.47 -10.98 -25.44
CA TYR A 19 31.74 -11.40 -24.06
C TYR A 19 32.30 -10.25 -23.21
N MET A 20 33.24 -9.48 -23.79
CA MET A 20 33.80 -8.28 -23.18
C MET A 20 32.75 -7.17 -23.03
N MET A 21 32.01 -6.84 -24.09
CA MET A 21 31.03 -5.75 -24.09
C MET A 21 29.89 -5.98 -23.09
N ARG A 22 29.49 -7.24 -22.88
CA ARG A 22 28.49 -7.62 -21.89
C ARG A 22 29.06 -7.83 -20.48
N GLN A 23 30.37 -7.68 -20.28
CA GLN A 23 31.05 -7.82 -18.99
C GLN A 23 30.78 -9.18 -18.32
N ILE A 24 30.76 -10.26 -19.11
CA ILE A 24 30.36 -11.60 -18.63
C ILE A 24 31.44 -12.22 -17.75
N GLY A 25 32.71 -11.97 -18.07
CA GLY A 25 33.84 -12.44 -17.29
C GLY A 25 35.19 -12.04 -17.91
N PRO A 26 36.30 -12.63 -17.42
CA PRO A 26 37.63 -12.39 -17.98
C PRO A 26 37.71 -12.79 -19.45
N VAL A 27 38.18 -11.88 -20.30
CA VAL A 27 38.21 -12.04 -21.76
C VAL A 27 39.21 -13.11 -22.20
N GLU A 28 40.18 -13.42 -21.35
CA GLU A 28 41.19 -14.47 -21.53
C GLU A 28 40.59 -15.88 -21.53
N LEU A 29 39.36 -16.04 -21.02
CA LEU A 29 38.63 -17.31 -21.08
C LEU A 29 38.12 -17.64 -22.48
N VAL A 30 38.04 -16.64 -23.37
CA VAL A 30 37.57 -16.83 -24.75
C VAL A 30 38.72 -17.31 -25.62
N PRO A 31 38.61 -18.50 -26.24
CA PRO A 31 39.65 -19.01 -27.13
C PRO A 31 39.79 -18.08 -28.35
N ASP A 32 40.97 -18.00 -28.95
CA ASP A 32 41.16 -17.20 -30.16
C ASP A 32 40.58 -17.89 -31.41
N ARG A 33 40.52 -19.23 -31.40
CA ARG A 33 40.00 -20.06 -32.49
C ARG A 33 38.98 -21.10 -31.98
N PRO A 34 38.01 -21.49 -32.81
CA PRO A 34 37.05 -22.54 -32.47
C PRO A 34 37.74 -23.90 -32.24
N GLY A 35 37.35 -24.64 -31.19
CA GLY A 35 37.88 -25.97 -30.83
C GLY A 35 36.80 -27.06 -30.86
N THR A 36 37.19 -28.34 -30.88
CA THR A 36 36.24 -29.49 -30.92
C THR A 36 36.32 -30.42 -29.69
N ASP A 37 37.30 -30.21 -28.80
CA ASP A 37 37.59 -31.12 -27.67
C ASP A 37 37.01 -30.64 -26.31
N GLU A 38 36.12 -29.64 -26.30
CA GLU A 38 35.54 -29.08 -25.07
C GLU A 38 34.27 -29.83 -24.65
N SER A 39 34.24 -30.37 -23.43
CA SER A 39 33.05 -31.02 -22.86
C SER A 39 32.08 -29.99 -22.27
N LEU A 40 31.30 -29.35 -23.13
CA LEU A 40 30.24 -28.41 -22.72
C LEU A 40 29.05 -29.15 -22.11
N GLN A 41 28.44 -28.58 -21.07
CA GLN A 41 27.28 -29.21 -20.41
C GLN A 41 25.95 -28.65 -20.87
N VAL A 42 25.90 -27.39 -21.33
CA VAL A 42 24.64 -26.70 -21.68
C VAL A 42 24.55 -26.42 -23.18
N CYS A 43 25.62 -25.87 -23.76
CA CYS A 43 25.74 -25.46 -25.15
C CYS A 43 26.39 -26.53 -26.04
N ASP A 44 26.26 -27.79 -25.65
CA ASP A 44 26.79 -28.93 -26.40
C ASP A 44 26.15 -29.00 -27.80
N HIS A 45 27.00 -29.08 -28.83
CA HIS A 45 26.56 -29.13 -30.22
C HIS A 45 27.61 -29.81 -31.10
N LEU A 46 27.16 -30.33 -32.24
CA LEU A 46 28.03 -30.92 -33.24
C LEU A 46 28.79 -29.80 -33.97
N GLY A 47 30.11 -29.74 -33.78
CA GLY A 47 30.98 -28.83 -34.51
C GLY A 47 31.97 -28.08 -33.62
N PRO A 48 32.75 -27.16 -34.21
CA PRO A 48 33.70 -26.38 -33.45
C PRO A 48 33.00 -25.27 -32.65
N THR A 49 33.45 -25.06 -31.40
CA THR A 49 32.88 -24.12 -30.44
C THR A 49 33.88 -23.03 -30.05
N CYS A 50 33.36 -21.82 -29.81
CA CYS A 50 34.10 -20.69 -29.23
C CYS A 50 33.93 -20.59 -27.70
N CYS A 51 33.39 -21.61 -27.06
CA CYS A 51 33.15 -21.65 -25.62
C CYS A 51 33.95 -22.74 -24.94
N THR A 52 34.43 -22.44 -23.73
CA THR A 52 35.01 -23.42 -22.80
C THR A 52 34.05 -23.67 -21.65
N SER A 53 34.26 -24.75 -20.87
CA SER A 53 33.47 -25.00 -19.65
C SER A 53 33.48 -23.81 -18.67
N LYS A 54 34.59 -23.07 -18.56
CA LYS A 54 34.69 -21.88 -17.69
C LYS A 54 33.87 -20.69 -18.21
N MET A 55 33.75 -20.57 -19.53
CA MET A 55 32.83 -19.59 -20.14
C MET A 55 31.38 -19.97 -19.86
N GLU A 56 31.00 -21.25 -19.93
CA GLU A 56 29.66 -21.69 -19.50
C GLU A 56 29.36 -21.34 -18.05
N ASP A 57 30.31 -21.52 -17.13
CA ASP A 57 30.14 -21.13 -15.73
C ASP A 57 29.89 -19.62 -15.58
N SER A 58 30.61 -18.81 -16.37
CA SER A 58 30.46 -17.36 -16.38
C SER A 58 29.13 -16.93 -17.01
N TYR A 59 28.67 -17.60 -18.08
CA TYR A 59 27.33 -17.42 -18.64
C TYR A 59 26.23 -17.79 -17.64
N MET A 60 26.38 -18.88 -16.89
CA MET A 60 25.43 -19.27 -15.83
C MET A 60 25.35 -18.21 -14.72
N ALA A 61 26.47 -17.59 -14.35
CA ALA A 61 26.48 -16.48 -13.39
C ALA A 61 25.80 -15.23 -13.98
N ALA A 62 26.11 -14.89 -15.24
CA ALA A 62 25.57 -13.73 -15.94
C ALA A 62 24.06 -13.81 -16.14
N VAL A 63 23.51 -14.92 -16.68
CA VAL A 63 22.04 -15.03 -16.85
C VAL A 63 21.30 -14.94 -15.53
N ARG A 64 21.90 -15.45 -14.43
CA ARG A 64 21.28 -15.40 -13.11
C ARG A 64 21.17 -13.95 -12.63
N SER A 65 22.25 -13.18 -12.71
CA SER A 65 22.25 -11.77 -12.28
C SER A 65 21.40 -10.88 -13.20
N GLU A 66 21.52 -11.04 -14.51
CA GLU A 66 20.76 -10.28 -15.52
C GLU A 66 19.25 -10.50 -15.36
N THR A 67 18.81 -11.76 -15.22
CA THR A 67 17.38 -12.09 -15.07
C THR A 67 16.83 -11.53 -13.77
N GLN A 68 17.55 -11.70 -12.66
CA GLN A 68 17.15 -11.12 -11.37
C GLN A 68 17.07 -9.60 -11.43
N GLN A 69 18.03 -8.95 -12.11
CA GLN A 69 18.03 -7.49 -12.28
C GLN A 69 16.86 -7.01 -13.14
N LYS A 70 16.54 -7.71 -14.23
CA LYS A 70 15.35 -7.40 -15.04
C LYS A 70 14.07 -7.53 -14.21
N MET A 71 13.90 -8.62 -13.47
CA MET A 71 12.73 -8.78 -12.57
C MET A 71 12.61 -7.63 -11.58
N ARG A 72 13.73 -7.21 -10.96
CA ARG A 72 13.76 -6.03 -10.07
C ARG A 72 13.30 -4.77 -10.78
N SER A 73 13.78 -4.54 -12.00
CA SER A 73 13.40 -3.39 -12.82
C SER A 73 11.89 -3.33 -13.09
N TYR A 74 11.28 -4.43 -13.56
CA TYR A 74 9.83 -4.50 -13.80
C TYR A 74 9.01 -4.35 -12.52
N SER A 75 9.52 -4.86 -11.39
CA SER A 75 8.83 -4.77 -10.09
C SER A 75 8.98 -3.42 -9.39
N PHE A 76 9.89 -2.56 -9.86
CA PHE A 76 10.34 -1.37 -9.12
C PHE A 76 9.20 -0.40 -8.84
N GLU A 77 8.42 -0.05 -9.86
CA GLU A 77 7.32 0.89 -9.73
C GLU A 77 6.24 0.36 -8.78
N LEU A 78 5.85 -0.91 -8.93
CA LEU A 78 4.86 -1.56 -8.07
C LEU A 78 5.32 -1.57 -6.61
N LYS A 79 6.58 -1.93 -6.37
CA LYS A 79 7.18 -1.94 -5.03
C LYS A 79 7.15 -0.55 -4.40
N TYR A 80 7.52 0.48 -5.16
CA TYR A 80 7.50 1.86 -4.68
C TYR A 80 6.09 2.39 -4.44
N LEU A 81 5.14 2.04 -5.29
CA LEU A 81 3.74 2.38 -5.13
C LEU A 81 3.20 1.79 -3.82
N ILE A 82 3.38 0.49 -3.60
CA ILE A 82 2.91 -0.18 -2.37
C ILE A 82 3.59 0.43 -1.14
N ALA A 83 4.91 0.55 -1.14
CA ALA A 83 5.65 1.09 0.02
C ALA A 83 5.28 2.55 0.31
N GLY A 84 5.20 3.39 -0.73
CA GLY A 84 4.84 4.79 -0.62
C GLY A 84 3.43 4.99 -0.09
N HIS A 85 2.45 4.24 -0.60
CA HIS A 85 1.08 4.32 -0.11
C HIS A 85 0.93 3.74 1.29
N THR A 86 1.60 2.63 1.61
CA THR A 86 1.64 2.07 2.98
C THR A 86 2.07 3.14 3.99
N LYS A 87 3.18 3.83 3.70
CA LYS A 87 3.69 4.90 4.54
C LYS A 87 2.71 6.08 4.62
N ALA A 88 2.18 6.53 3.49
CA ALA A 88 1.26 7.67 3.45
C ALA A 88 -0.04 7.44 4.23
N TYR A 89 -0.63 6.23 4.15
CA TYR A 89 -1.81 5.89 4.94
C TYR A 89 -1.49 5.86 6.43
N GLN A 90 -0.38 5.24 6.83
CA GLN A 90 0.05 5.21 8.23
C GLN A 90 0.27 6.61 8.79
N GLU A 91 0.95 7.50 8.05
CA GLU A 91 1.17 8.89 8.47
C GLU A 91 -0.14 9.67 8.59
N THR A 92 -1.06 9.49 7.63
CA THR A 92 -2.39 10.13 7.64
C THR A 92 -3.20 9.67 8.85
N PHE A 93 -3.28 8.36 9.10
CA PHE A 93 -3.99 7.81 10.27
C PHE A 93 -3.36 8.28 11.59
N ASN A 94 -2.03 8.28 11.68
CA ASN A 94 -1.33 8.73 12.88
C ASN A 94 -1.57 10.22 13.16
N SER A 95 -1.55 11.06 12.12
CA SER A 95 -1.83 12.49 12.24
C SER A 95 -3.26 12.73 12.75
N LEU A 96 -4.24 12.06 12.15
CA LEU A 96 -5.65 12.16 12.52
C LEU A 96 -5.93 11.69 13.96
N VAL A 97 -5.35 10.56 14.36
CA VAL A 97 -5.46 10.04 15.73
C VAL A 97 -4.82 10.99 16.74
N SER A 98 -3.62 11.49 16.45
CA SER A 98 -2.92 12.46 17.32
C SER A 98 -3.68 13.77 17.46
N PHE A 99 -4.19 14.31 16.34
CA PHE A 99 -5.03 15.50 16.33
C PHE A 99 -6.27 15.33 17.20
N THR A 100 -6.96 14.20 17.05
CA THR A 100 -8.18 13.89 17.80
C THR A 100 -7.90 13.67 19.30
N SER A 101 -6.76 13.06 19.64
CA SER A 101 -6.30 12.92 21.02
C SER A 101 -6.09 14.26 21.71
N ASN A 102 -5.43 15.20 21.02
CA ASN A 102 -5.25 16.56 21.52
C ASN A 102 -6.58 17.28 21.67
N LEU A 103 -7.46 17.18 20.67
CA LEU A 103 -8.80 17.77 20.69
C LEU A 103 -9.67 17.22 21.83
N THR A 104 -9.53 15.94 22.16
CA THR A 104 -10.24 15.32 23.30
C THR A 104 -9.60 15.73 24.63
N SER A 105 -8.28 15.94 24.68
CA SER A 105 -7.60 16.44 25.89
C SER A 105 -8.02 17.88 26.21
N THR A 106 -8.17 18.75 25.20
CA THR A 106 -8.61 20.14 25.41
C THR A 106 -10.07 20.23 25.88
N LEU A 107 -10.91 19.23 25.62
CA LEU A 107 -12.24 19.13 26.24
C LEU A 107 -12.12 19.10 27.77
N PHE A 108 -11.20 18.29 28.31
CA PHE A 108 -10.99 18.22 29.74
C PHE A 108 -10.35 19.51 30.28
N ASP A 109 -9.38 20.09 29.57
CA ASP A 109 -8.76 21.34 30.01
C ASP A 109 -9.78 22.50 30.12
N SER A 110 -10.80 22.52 29.25
CA SER A 110 -11.77 23.62 29.16
C SER A 110 -13.07 23.37 29.93
N ALA A 111 -13.77 22.26 29.67
CA ALA A 111 -15.10 21.98 30.22
C ALA A 111 -15.08 21.20 31.54
N TYR A 112 -14.01 20.43 31.78
CA TYR A 112 -13.91 19.52 32.92
C TYR A 112 -12.55 19.65 33.63
N SER A 113 -12.11 20.90 33.90
CA SER A 113 -10.76 21.21 34.36
C SER A 113 -10.35 20.47 35.64
N ALA A 114 -11.30 20.17 36.53
CA ALA A 114 -11.09 19.38 37.75
C ALA A 114 -10.67 17.92 37.48
N LEU A 115 -10.92 17.40 36.27
CA LEU A 115 -10.57 16.06 35.82
C LEU A 115 -9.31 16.03 34.93
N ALA A 116 -8.81 17.19 34.50
CA ALA A 116 -7.89 17.30 33.37
C ALA A 116 -6.53 16.60 33.57
N SER A 117 -5.92 16.74 34.76
CA SER A 117 -4.62 16.10 35.05
C SER A 117 -4.70 14.58 34.99
N ASP A 118 -5.77 14.01 35.53
CA ASP A 118 -5.94 12.57 35.69
C ASP A 118 -6.50 11.92 34.41
N CYS A 119 -7.30 12.67 33.63
CA CYS A 119 -7.88 12.16 32.38
C CYS A 119 -6.94 12.26 31.18
N ARG A 120 -5.97 13.19 31.17
CA ARG A 120 -5.00 13.31 30.07
C ARG A 120 -4.28 11.99 29.73
N PRO A 121 -3.70 11.24 30.69
CA PRO A 121 -3.08 9.94 30.37
C PRO A 121 -4.09 8.91 29.85
N LEU A 122 -5.34 8.92 30.34
CA LEU A 122 -6.40 8.01 29.86
C LEU A 122 -6.76 8.29 28.38
N VAL A 123 -6.85 9.57 28.01
CA VAL A 123 -7.11 9.99 26.62
C VAL A 123 -5.95 9.57 25.71
N ILE A 124 -4.71 9.83 26.11
CA ILE A 124 -3.53 9.42 25.34
C ILE A 124 -3.51 7.89 25.13
N GLN A 125 -3.81 7.12 26.16
CA GLN A 125 -3.88 5.65 26.07
C GLN A 125 -4.99 5.20 25.11
N LEU A 126 -6.21 5.73 25.22
CA LEU A 126 -7.33 5.42 24.33
C LEU A 126 -6.93 5.58 22.86
N PHE A 127 -6.32 6.72 22.51
CA PHE A 127 -5.93 6.98 21.13
C PHE A 127 -4.69 6.19 20.69
N SER A 128 -3.79 5.86 21.60
CA SER A 128 -2.68 4.92 21.32
C SER A 128 -3.20 3.55 20.93
N ASP A 129 -4.19 3.03 21.66
CA ASP A 129 -4.80 1.73 21.38
C ASP A 129 -5.61 1.74 20.07
N ILE A 130 -6.32 2.84 19.78
CA ILE A 130 -7.01 3.03 18.48
C ILE A 130 -5.99 3.04 17.33
N LYS A 131 -4.84 3.69 17.51
CA LYS A 131 -3.75 3.67 16.53
C LYS A 131 -3.22 2.25 16.31
N GLN A 132 -2.99 1.48 17.38
CA GLN A 132 -2.56 0.09 17.29
C GLN A 132 -3.59 -0.77 16.53
N HIS A 133 -4.88 -0.54 16.79
CA HIS A 133 -5.96 -1.19 16.07
C HIS A 133 -5.93 -0.90 14.57
N LEU A 134 -5.78 0.37 14.19
CA LEU A 134 -5.66 0.80 12.80
C LEU A 134 -4.41 0.29 12.10
N SER A 135 -3.35 0.00 12.85
CA SER A 135 -2.10 -0.55 12.32
C SER A 135 -2.25 -2.04 11.91
N GLY A 136 -3.42 -2.64 12.18
CA GLY A 136 -3.73 -4.00 11.82
C GLY A 136 -3.14 -5.04 12.78
N ASP A 137 -3.01 -4.68 14.07
CA ASP A 137 -2.65 -5.64 15.12
C ASP A 137 -3.83 -6.58 15.41
N LEU A 138 -3.58 -7.88 15.46
CA LEU A 138 -4.57 -8.93 15.66
C LEU A 138 -5.12 -8.95 17.10
N ASN A 139 -4.31 -8.55 18.08
CA ASN A 139 -4.69 -8.59 19.50
C ASN A 139 -5.45 -7.34 19.96
N SER A 140 -5.59 -6.35 19.08
CA SER A 140 -6.29 -5.10 19.39
C SER A 140 -7.81 -5.27 19.30
N SER A 141 -8.53 -4.86 20.35
CA SER A 141 -9.99 -4.89 20.41
C SER A 141 -10.52 -3.52 20.78
N LEU A 142 -11.24 -2.87 19.86
CA LEU A 142 -11.89 -1.58 20.12
C LEU A 142 -12.89 -1.66 21.28
N ASP A 143 -13.56 -2.79 21.47
CA ASP A 143 -14.47 -3.01 22.60
C ASP A 143 -13.72 -2.91 23.93
N ASN A 144 -12.61 -3.65 24.06
CA ASN A 144 -11.79 -3.63 25.27
C ASN A 144 -11.17 -2.26 25.51
N THR A 145 -10.66 -1.61 24.46
CA THR A 145 -10.07 -0.27 24.52
C THR A 145 -11.07 0.78 25.05
N VAL A 146 -12.27 0.84 24.46
CA VAL A 146 -13.29 1.81 24.89
C VAL A 146 -13.82 1.47 26.28
N ARG A 147 -14.05 0.18 26.57
CA ARG A 147 -14.47 -0.30 27.89
C ARG A 147 -13.47 0.08 28.97
N GLN A 148 -12.18 -0.13 28.73
CA GLN A 148 -11.12 0.22 29.67
C GLN A 148 -11.10 1.74 29.95
N PHE A 149 -11.21 2.56 28.90
CA PHE A 149 -11.28 4.01 29.05
C PHE A 149 -12.44 4.45 29.96
N TYR A 150 -13.66 3.95 29.74
CA TYR A 150 -14.81 4.30 30.60
C TYR A 150 -14.73 3.65 31.99
N ASN A 151 -14.10 2.49 32.13
CA ASN A 151 -13.76 1.87 33.41
C ASN A 151 -12.88 2.78 34.26
N ASP A 152 -11.88 3.41 33.64
CA ASP A 152 -10.93 4.33 34.29
C ASP A 152 -11.53 5.72 34.51
N LEU A 153 -12.44 6.16 33.64
CA LEU A 153 -13.07 7.49 33.71
C LEU A 153 -14.10 7.60 34.85
N PHE A 154 -14.90 6.55 35.09
CA PHE A 154 -16.02 6.64 36.03
C PHE A 154 -15.62 7.04 37.45
N PRO A 155 -14.58 6.47 38.07
CA PRO A 155 -14.27 6.83 39.45
C PRO A 155 -13.82 8.29 39.59
N LEU A 156 -13.18 8.84 38.55
CA LEU A 156 -12.82 10.26 38.49
C LEU A 156 -14.08 11.14 38.41
N VAL A 157 -14.99 10.81 37.50
CA VAL A 157 -16.28 11.52 37.33
C VAL A 157 -17.11 11.45 38.62
N TYR A 158 -17.21 10.28 39.23
CA TYR A 158 -17.99 10.08 40.45
C TYR A 158 -17.52 10.96 41.60
N ARG A 159 -16.21 11.01 41.86
CA ARG A 159 -15.63 11.72 43.01
C ARG A 159 -15.49 13.22 42.81
N ARG A 160 -15.11 13.63 41.60
CA ARG A 160 -14.76 15.04 41.34
C ARG A 160 -15.92 15.83 40.74
N LEU A 161 -16.90 15.16 40.12
CA LEU A 161 -17.98 15.82 39.41
C LEU A 161 -19.35 15.54 40.01
N LEU A 162 -19.68 14.29 40.34
CA LEU A 162 -20.98 13.94 40.93
C LEU A 162 -21.04 14.23 42.43
N ASN A 163 -19.95 13.94 43.14
CA ASN A 163 -19.86 14.12 44.59
C ASN A 163 -18.65 14.97 45.02
N PRO A 164 -18.55 16.23 44.54
CA PRO A 164 -17.45 17.11 44.88
C PRO A 164 -17.44 17.41 46.38
N GLY A 165 -16.46 16.86 47.11
CA GLY A 165 -16.38 16.95 48.58
C GLY A 165 -16.07 15.62 49.26
N ILE A 166 -16.44 14.51 48.63
CA ILE A 166 -16.18 13.16 49.11
C ILE A 166 -14.80 12.72 48.61
N GLY A 167 -13.73 13.12 49.32
CA GLY A 167 -12.36 12.77 48.96
C GLY A 167 -11.29 13.83 49.22
N HIS A 168 -11.64 15.00 49.77
CA HIS A 168 -10.66 15.96 50.25
C HIS A 168 -10.19 15.61 51.67
N SER A 169 -9.45 14.50 51.80
CA SER A 169 -8.40 14.46 52.82
C SER A 169 -7.15 15.04 52.16
N LEU A 170 -6.61 16.11 52.71
CA LEU A 170 -5.43 16.86 52.27
C LEU A 170 -4.11 16.05 52.34
N SER A 171 -4.17 14.72 52.20
CA SER A 171 -2.99 13.88 52.15
C SER A 171 -3.00 13.06 50.87
N GLN A 172 -2.03 13.36 50.04
CA GLN A 172 -1.55 12.60 48.89
C GLN A 172 -0.93 11.27 49.35
N SER A 173 -1.65 10.53 50.18
CA SER A 173 -1.31 9.19 50.64
C SER A 173 -2.26 8.24 49.94
N TYR A 174 -1.71 7.33 49.14
CA TYR A 174 -2.39 6.16 48.62
C TYR A 174 -3.00 5.37 49.78
N SER A 175 -4.23 5.72 50.17
CA SER A 175 -4.95 4.97 51.20
C SER A 175 -5.52 3.71 50.53
N PRO A 176 -5.25 2.50 51.06
CA PRO A 176 -5.74 1.25 50.47
C PRO A 176 -7.27 1.21 50.31
N THR A 177 -8.00 1.98 51.12
CA THR A 177 -9.47 2.17 51.07
C THR A 177 -9.95 2.86 49.79
N THR A 178 -9.20 3.83 49.26
CA THR A 178 -9.54 4.51 47.99
C THR A 178 -9.48 3.55 46.82
N SER A 179 -8.49 2.64 46.80
CA SER A 179 -8.36 1.61 45.76
C SER A 179 -9.47 0.55 45.82
N ILE A 180 -9.90 0.18 47.04
CA ILE A 180 -11.00 -0.78 47.23
C ILE A 180 -12.32 -0.18 46.75
N HIS A 181 -12.58 1.09 47.06
CA HIS A 181 -13.77 1.76 46.57
C HIS A 181 -13.71 2.01 45.06
N ASP A 182 -12.55 2.32 44.48
CA ASP A 182 -12.36 2.39 43.01
C ASP A 182 -12.68 1.07 42.32
N ASN A 183 -12.21 -0.03 42.90
CA ASN A 183 -12.52 -1.35 42.38
C ASN A 183 -14.01 -1.65 42.47
N CYS A 184 -14.68 -1.26 43.57
CA CYS A 184 -16.14 -1.38 43.68
C CYS A 184 -16.88 -0.52 42.64
N LEU A 185 -16.43 0.72 42.43
CA LEU A 185 -16.98 1.63 41.41
C LEU A 185 -16.87 1.02 40.00
N ARG A 186 -15.75 0.38 39.70
CA ARG A 186 -15.55 -0.33 38.42
C ARG A 186 -16.51 -1.51 38.26
N LEU A 187 -16.70 -2.29 39.32
CA LEU A 187 -17.61 -3.45 39.32
C LEU A 187 -19.09 -3.04 39.19
N THR A 188 -19.48 -1.93 39.81
CA THR A 188 -20.86 -1.41 39.77
C THR A 188 -21.25 -0.78 38.44
N GLN A 189 -20.32 -0.54 37.52
CA GLN A 189 -20.64 0.05 36.22
C GLN A 189 -21.64 -0.77 35.40
N GLN A 190 -21.64 -2.09 35.52
CA GLN A 190 -22.57 -2.95 34.78
C GLN A 190 -24.02 -2.73 35.23
N ASP A 191 -24.23 -2.46 36.50
CA ASP A 191 -25.57 -2.28 37.09
C ASP A 191 -26.06 -0.83 36.98
N VAL A 192 -25.15 0.14 37.11
CA VAL A 192 -25.48 1.57 37.16
C VAL A 192 -25.46 2.22 35.78
N SER A 193 -24.69 1.68 34.83
CA SER A 193 -24.48 2.23 33.49
C SER A 193 -24.28 3.77 33.51
N PRO A 194 -23.25 4.27 34.21
CA PRO A 194 -23.13 5.70 34.54
C PRO A 194 -23.09 6.62 33.30
N PHE A 195 -22.60 6.09 32.18
CA PHE A 195 -22.46 6.80 30.91
C PHE A 195 -23.57 6.48 29.90
N GLY A 196 -24.61 5.73 30.29
CA GLY A 196 -25.70 5.32 29.40
C GLY A 196 -25.22 4.53 28.18
N SER A 197 -25.82 4.77 27.01
CA SER A 197 -25.48 4.06 25.76
C SER A 197 -24.20 4.55 25.07
N HIS A 198 -23.59 5.65 25.54
CA HIS A 198 -22.47 6.31 24.85
C HIS A 198 -21.25 5.40 24.62
N PRO A 199 -20.79 4.58 25.58
CA PRO A 199 -19.68 3.65 25.34
C PRO A 199 -19.97 2.67 24.19
N ARG A 200 -21.18 2.11 24.13
CA ARG A 200 -21.58 1.16 23.07
C ARG A 200 -21.71 1.84 21.72
N LEU A 201 -22.27 3.06 21.69
CA LEU A 201 -22.37 3.85 20.46
C LEU A 201 -20.99 4.21 19.91
N LEU A 202 -20.05 4.55 20.79
CA LEU A 202 -18.67 4.84 20.39
C LEU A 202 -17.98 3.59 19.79
N VAL A 203 -18.08 2.43 20.45
CA VAL A 203 -17.54 1.16 19.91
C VAL A 203 -18.14 0.84 18.54
N SER A 204 -19.46 0.94 18.39
CA SER A 204 -20.14 0.65 17.13
C SER A 204 -19.74 1.63 16.00
N GLY A 205 -19.66 2.93 16.32
CA GLY A 205 -19.23 3.97 15.39
C GLY A 205 -17.80 3.76 14.91
N LEU A 206 -16.86 3.55 15.85
CA LEU A 206 -15.46 3.28 15.52
C LEU A 206 -15.28 1.96 14.76
N SER A 207 -15.89 0.87 15.21
CA SER A 207 -15.74 -0.44 14.55
C SER A 207 -16.15 -0.40 13.08
N ARG A 208 -17.28 0.25 12.79
CA ARG A 208 -17.78 0.39 11.42
C ARG A 208 -16.93 1.32 10.56
N ALA A 209 -16.42 2.42 11.11
CA ALA A 209 -15.66 3.40 10.35
C ALA A 209 -14.18 3.02 10.15
N LEU A 210 -13.59 2.28 11.10
CA LEU A 210 -12.16 1.94 11.09
C LEU A 210 -11.86 0.60 10.39
N ILE A 211 -12.85 -0.26 10.17
CA ILE A 211 -12.66 -1.59 9.57
C ILE A 211 -11.97 -1.53 8.20
N ALA A 212 -12.35 -0.58 7.36
CA ALA A 212 -11.74 -0.42 6.03
C ALA A 212 -10.28 0.04 6.14
N GLY A 213 -9.99 1.01 7.02
CA GLY A 213 -8.62 1.48 7.27
C GLY A 213 -7.71 0.39 7.83
N ARG A 214 -8.22 -0.41 8.77
CA ARG A 214 -7.53 -1.57 9.35
C ARG A 214 -7.24 -2.64 8.30
N ALA A 215 -8.26 -3.03 7.53
CA ALA A 215 -8.12 -4.04 6.47
C ALA A 215 -7.12 -3.59 5.39
N LEU A 216 -7.17 -2.31 4.99
CA LEU A 216 -6.24 -1.75 4.02
C LEU A 216 -4.78 -1.84 4.49
N ASN A 217 -4.49 -1.46 5.74
CA ASN A 217 -3.15 -1.58 6.29
C ASN A 217 -2.65 -3.03 6.36
N ARG A 218 -3.53 -3.98 6.74
CA ARG A 218 -3.19 -5.42 6.76
C ARG A 218 -2.83 -5.92 5.36
N LEU A 219 -3.61 -5.57 4.34
CA LEU A 219 -3.37 -5.99 2.96
C LEU A 219 -2.18 -5.31 2.30
N LEU A 220 -1.94 -4.02 2.58
CA LEU A 220 -0.76 -3.30 2.09
C LEU A 220 0.54 -3.91 2.65
N ARG A 221 0.55 -4.29 3.94
CA ARG A 221 1.66 -5.01 4.55
C ARG A 221 1.90 -6.36 3.88
N LEU A 222 0.82 -7.14 3.69
CA LEU A 222 0.89 -8.42 2.95
C LEU A 222 1.40 -8.23 1.52
N ALA A 223 0.92 -7.21 0.81
CA ALA A 223 1.38 -6.91 -0.55
C ALA A 223 2.90 -6.65 -0.56
N GLY A 224 3.41 -5.89 0.41
CA GLY A 224 4.85 -5.68 0.59
C GLY A 224 5.62 -6.96 0.91
N GLU A 225 5.06 -7.86 1.74
CA GLU A 225 5.64 -9.18 2.01
C GLU A 225 5.74 -10.04 0.75
N VAL A 226 4.68 -10.09 -0.06
CA VAL A 226 4.65 -10.82 -1.34
C VAL A 226 5.70 -10.26 -2.30
N MET A 227 5.78 -8.93 -2.46
CA MET A 227 6.81 -8.30 -3.29
C MET A 227 8.22 -8.69 -2.83
N ASN A 228 8.50 -8.62 -1.53
CA ASN A 228 9.79 -9.00 -0.97
C ASN A 228 10.10 -10.50 -1.15
N ALA A 229 9.10 -11.37 -1.07
CA ALA A 229 9.25 -12.80 -1.32
C ALA A 229 9.63 -13.08 -2.78
N THR A 230 8.96 -12.42 -3.73
CA THR A 230 9.24 -12.57 -5.17
C THR A 230 10.61 -12.04 -5.57
N GLU A 231 11.08 -10.94 -4.97
CA GLU A 231 12.42 -10.39 -5.23
C GLU A 231 13.56 -11.29 -4.70
N LYS A 232 13.28 -12.04 -3.63
CA LYS A 232 14.22 -13.00 -3.03
C LYS A 232 14.14 -14.40 -3.65
N ALA A 233 13.22 -14.62 -4.59
CA ALA A 233 13.06 -15.91 -5.24
C ALA A 233 14.34 -16.32 -5.98
N THR A 234 14.73 -17.58 -5.80
CA THR A 234 15.95 -18.12 -6.40
C THR A 234 15.62 -18.85 -7.70
N LEU A 235 16.48 -18.70 -8.71
CA LEU A 235 16.35 -19.44 -9.97
C LEU A 235 16.91 -20.86 -9.79
N SER A 236 16.14 -21.87 -10.20
CA SER A 236 16.57 -23.26 -10.18
C SER A 236 17.76 -23.51 -11.13
N ARG A 237 18.45 -24.65 -10.95
CA ARG A 237 19.56 -25.03 -11.84
C ARG A 237 19.07 -25.24 -13.27
N GLU A 238 17.93 -25.90 -13.44
CA GLU A 238 17.29 -26.15 -14.71
C GLU A 238 16.89 -24.82 -15.39
N CYS A 239 16.39 -23.84 -14.62
CA CYS A 239 16.07 -22.51 -15.13
C CYS A 239 17.32 -21.83 -15.67
N VAL A 240 18.40 -21.80 -14.88
CA VAL A 240 19.66 -21.17 -15.30
C VAL A 240 20.23 -21.85 -16.55
N ARG A 241 20.16 -23.19 -16.65
CA ARG A 241 20.56 -23.92 -17.86
C ARG A 241 19.71 -23.54 -19.07
N GLY A 242 18.39 -23.46 -18.92
CA GLY A 242 17.48 -23.00 -19.97
C GLY A 242 17.81 -21.57 -20.43
N LEU A 243 18.03 -20.65 -19.48
CA LEU A 243 18.40 -19.26 -19.77
C LEU A 243 19.73 -19.15 -20.52
N VAL A 244 20.77 -19.92 -20.13
CA VAL A 244 22.03 -19.95 -20.89
C VAL A 244 21.80 -20.48 -22.31
N ARG A 245 21.01 -21.55 -22.45
CA ARG A 245 20.65 -22.12 -23.75
C ARG A 245 19.97 -21.13 -24.68
N MET A 246 19.08 -20.33 -24.13
CA MET A 246 18.37 -19.29 -24.85
C MET A 246 19.25 -18.09 -25.19
N GLN A 247 20.04 -17.59 -24.24
CA GLN A 247 20.67 -16.27 -24.33
C GLN A 247 22.09 -16.29 -24.89
N TYR A 248 22.85 -17.36 -24.65
CA TYR A 248 24.29 -17.38 -24.91
C TYR A 248 24.79 -18.58 -25.72
N CYS A 249 24.06 -19.70 -25.83
CA CYS A 249 24.58 -20.83 -26.61
C CYS A 249 24.73 -20.52 -28.12
N SER A 250 24.02 -19.52 -28.66
CA SER A 250 24.28 -19.03 -30.02
C SER A 250 25.68 -18.40 -30.14
N HIS A 251 26.18 -17.75 -29.08
CA HIS A 251 27.52 -17.16 -29.06
C HIS A 251 28.61 -18.23 -29.18
N CYS A 252 28.39 -19.41 -28.59
CA CYS A 252 29.33 -20.53 -28.71
C CYS A 252 29.50 -21.02 -30.16
N ARG A 253 28.51 -20.73 -31.02
CA ARG A 253 28.52 -21.01 -32.46
C ARG A 253 28.93 -19.78 -33.30
N GLY A 254 29.44 -18.71 -32.68
CA GLY A 254 29.80 -17.45 -33.33
C GLY A 254 28.61 -16.51 -33.60
N LEU A 255 27.38 -16.91 -33.28
CA LEU A 255 26.16 -16.15 -33.58
C LEU A 255 25.82 -15.20 -32.42
N THR A 256 26.51 -14.07 -32.35
CA THR A 256 26.40 -13.11 -31.23
C THR A 256 25.28 -12.07 -31.38
N LEU A 257 24.73 -11.90 -32.58
CA LEU A 257 23.71 -10.89 -32.90
C LEU A 257 22.30 -11.46 -33.05
N ILE A 258 22.14 -12.79 -33.09
CA ILE A 258 20.84 -13.42 -33.21
C ILE A 258 20.07 -13.40 -31.88
N ARG A 259 18.78 -13.11 -31.94
CA ARG A 259 17.91 -13.09 -30.76
C ARG A 259 17.22 -14.45 -30.57
N PRO A 260 16.91 -14.85 -29.32
CA PRO A 260 16.06 -16.00 -29.08
C PRO A 260 14.66 -15.79 -29.66
N CYS A 261 14.04 -16.85 -30.13
CA CYS A 261 12.65 -16.81 -30.55
C CYS A 261 11.74 -16.43 -29.36
N THR A 262 10.72 -15.60 -29.60
CA THR A 262 9.79 -15.14 -28.53
C THR A 262 9.14 -16.31 -27.79
N ASN A 263 8.67 -17.32 -28.52
CA ASN A 263 8.03 -18.50 -27.92
C ASN A 263 8.99 -19.39 -27.13
N LEU A 264 10.27 -19.46 -27.53
CA LEU A 264 11.32 -20.11 -26.72
C LEU A 264 11.49 -19.35 -25.40
N CYS A 265 11.60 -18.02 -25.48
CA CYS A 265 11.73 -17.18 -24.31
C CYS A 265 10.55 -17.36 -23.35
N VAL A 266 9.33 -17.27 -23.84
CA VAL A 266 8.12 -17.44 -23.03
C VAL A 266 8.10 -18.82 -22.36
N ASN A 267 8.43 -19.90 -23.07
CA ASN A 267 8.48 -21.24 -22.47
C ASN A 267 9.50 -21.34 -21.33
N ILE A 268 10.71 -20.80 -21.52
CA ILE A 268 11.76 -20.81 -20.51
C ILE A 268 11.36 -19.93 -19.32
N MET A 269 10.89 -18.71 -19.57
CA MET A 269 10.51 -17.77 -18.52
C MET A 269 9.31 -18.27 -17.70
N ARG A 270 8.30 -18.88 -18.33
CA ARG A 270 7.17 -19.50 -17.60
C ARG A 270 7.62 -20.67 -16.73
N GLY A 271 8.58 -21.47 -17.19
CA GLY A 271 9.16 -22.55 -16.39
C GLY A 271 9.99 -22.04 -15.22
N CYS A 272 10.81 -21.03 -15.45
CA CYS A 272 11.60 -20.34 -14.42
C CYS A 272 10.73 -19.69 -13.34
N LEU A 273 9.61 -19.08 -13.73
CA LEU A 273 8.79 -18.23 -12.88
C LEU A 273 7.48 -18.88 -12.42
N VAL A 274 7.33 -20.20 -12.57
CA VAL A 274 6.10 -20.92 -12.20
C VAL A 274 5.60 -20.60 -10.79
N GLY A 275 6.51 -20.47 -9.81
CA GLY A 275 6.14 -20.13 -8.43
C GLY A 275 5.65 -18.69 -8.27
N VAL A 276 6.17 -17.77 -9.10
CA VAL A 276 5.74 -16.36 -9.13
C VAL A 276 4.40 -16.26 -9.86
N SER A 277 4.25 -16.90 -11.01
CA SER A 277 3.01 -16.85 -11.81
C SER A 277 1.80 -17.43 -11.07
N GLU A 278 2.00 -18.39 -10.17
CA GLU A 278 0.93 -18.91 -9.33
C GLU A 278 0.41 -17.97 -8.25
N LEU A 279 1.12 -16.86 -8.00
CA LEU A 279 0.62 -15.74 -7.22
C LEU A 279 -0.38 -14.89 -8.01
N GLY A 280 -0.42 -15.00 -9.35
CA GLY A 280 -1.22 -14.13 -10.22
C GLY A 280 -2.71 -14.04 -9.83
N THR A 281 -3.40 -15.17 -9.69
CA THR A 281 -4.82 -15.20 -9.30
C THR A 281 -5.09 -14.63 -7.90
N PRO A 282 -4.42 -15.11 -6.82
CA PRO A 282 -4.65 -14.55 -5.49
C PRO A 282 -4.16 -13.10 -5.37
N TRP A 283 -3.16 -12.69 -6.14
CA TRP A 283 -2.69 -11.31 -6.23
C TRP A 283 -3.74 -10.40 -6.87
N GLY A 284 -4.30 -10.80 -8.01
CA GLY A 284 -5.39 -10.05 -8.65
C GLY A 284 -6.58 -9.87 -7.70
N SER A 285 -6.91 -10.89 -6.91
CA SER A 285 -7.95 -10.81 -5.88
C SER A 285 -7.61 -9.80 -4.78
N LEU A 286 -6.35 -9.78 -4.30
CA LEU A 286 -5.86 -8.79 -3.36
C LEU A 286 -5.91 -7.37 -3.95
N VAL A 287 -5.52 -7.18 -5.21
CA VAL A 287 -5.55 -5.86 -5.87
C VAL A 287 -6.98 -5.33 -5.94
N VAL A 288 -7.94 -6.15 -6.36
CA VAL A 288 -9.37 -5.78 -6.37
C VAL A 288 -9.86 -5.41 -4.97
N LEU A 289 -9.46 -6.15 -3.94
CA LEU A 289 -9.84 -5.86 -2.56
C LEU A 289 -9.23 -4.54 -2.06
N LEU A 290 -7.95 -4.29 -2.36
CA LEU A 290 -7.26 -3.03 -2.07
C LEU A 290 -7.96 -1.84 -2.75
N GLN A 291 -8.35 -1.99 -4.01
CA GLN A 291 -9.11 -0.97 -4.75
C GLN A 291 -10.44 -0.67 -4.08
N ARG A 292 -11.21 -1.71 -3.73
CA ARG A 292 -12.51 -1.54 -3.06
C ARG A 292 -12.39 -0.87 -1.70
N LEU A 293 -11.35 -1.18 -0.93
CA LEU A 293 -11.04 -0.52 0.34
C LEU A 293 -10.65 0.94 0.14
N ALA A 294 -9.80 1.23 -0.85
CA ALA A 294 -9.42 2.59 -1.21
C ALA A 294 -10.63 3.41 -1.65
N ALA A 295 -11.49 2.87 -2.51
CA ALA A 295 -12.74 3.50 -2.91
C ALA A 295 -13.64 3.78 -1.70
N THR A 296 -13.75 2.84 -0.76
CA THR A 296 -14.52 3.00 0.49
C THR A 296 -14.00 4.18 1.31
N LEU A 297 -12.68 4.27 1.52
CA LEU A 297 -12.03 5.38 2.24
C LEU A 297 -12.05 6.71 1.46
N ALA A 298 -12.19 6.65 0.13
CA ALA A 298 -12.38 7.81 -0.73
C ALA A 298 -13.82 8.38 -0.66
N THR A 299 -14.79 7.58 -0.21
CA THR A 299 -16.17 8.06 -0.08
C THR A 299 -16.32 8.97 1.14
N SER A 300 -17.08 10.05 0.98
CA SER A 300 -17.40 11.00 2.06
C SER A 300 -18.79 10.73 2.67
N SER A 301 -19.30 9.49 2.61
CA SER A 301 -20.60 9.18 3.20
C SER A 301 -20.53 9.28 4.73
N ASN A 302 -21.51 9.95 5.35
CA ASN A 302 -21.43 10.37 6.76
C ASN A 302 -21.32 9.22 7.77
N HIS A 303 -21.77 8.01 7.43
CA HIS A 303 -21.86 6.90 8.39
C HIS A 303 -20.63 5.99 8.44
N ASN A 304 -19.75 6.03 7.43
CA ASN A 304 -18.54 5.19 7.34
C ASN A 304 -17.25 6.02 7.20
N ASN A 305 -17.35 7.35 7.34
CA ASN A 305 -16.18 8.22 7.22
C ASN A 305 -15.31 8.11 8.49
N MET A 306 -14.13 7.54 8.31
CA MET A 306 -13.11 7.38 9.36
C MET A 306 -12.70 8.70 10.01
N GLU A 307 -12.53 9.78 9.25
CA GLU A 307 -12.19 11.12 9.79
C GLU A 307 -13.29 11.62 10.72
N LEU A 308 -14.55 11.53 10.30
CA LEU A 308 -15.69 11.96 11.11
C LEU A 308 -15.88 11.09 12.37
N ALA A 309 -15.74 9.78 12.25
CA ALA A 309 -15.89 8.86 13.38
C ALA A 309 -14.82 9.08 14.46
N LEU A 310 -13.56 9.34 14.06
CA LEU A 310 -12.50 9.70 15.00
C LEU A 310 -12.80 11.05 15.65
N LEU A 311 -13.15 12.08 14.88
CA LEU A 311 -13.50 13.39 15.44
C LEU A 311 -14.70 13.33 16.41
N ALA A 312 -15.65 12.42 16.17
CA ALA A 312 -16.82 12.22 17.02
C ALA A 312 -16.48 11.64 18.41
N VAL A 313 -15.29 11.06 18.62
CA VAL A 313 -14.85 10.54 19.93
C VAL A 313 -14.98 11.61 21.01
N ARG A 314 -14.54 12.84 20.74
CA ARG A 314 -14.66 13.96 21.70
C ARG A 314 -16.10 14.19 22.13
N ASN A 315 -17.04 14.16 21.18
CA ASN A 315 -18.45 14.43 21.46
C ASN A 315 -19.06 13.28 22.27
N HIS A 316 -18.75 12.02 21.92
CA HIS A 316 -19.18 10.86 22.70
C HIS A 316 -18.65 10.88 24.15
N VAL A 317 -17.41 11.35 24.37
CA VAL A 317 -16.86 11.53 25.72
C VAL A 317 -17.62 12.63 26.46
N ASN A 318 -17.86 13.77 25.82
CA ASN A 318 -18.62 14.87 26.41
C ASN A 318 -20.04 14.45 26.81
N ASP A 319 -20.78 13.83 25.89
CA ASP A 319 -22.18 13.46 26.09
C ASP A 319 -22.33 12.34 27.15
N ALA A 320 -21.34 11.45 27.24
CA ALA A 320 -21.25 10.48 28.32
C ALA A 320 -21.11 11.16 29.69
N ILE A 321 -20.22 12.15 29.83
CA ILE A 321 -20.03 12.88 31.09
C ILE A 321 -21.30 13.67 31.43
N LEU A 322 -21.92 14.35 30.46
CA LEU A 322 -23.18 15.05 30.65
C LEU A 322 -24.30 14.09 31.10
N HIS A 323 -24.39 12.90 30.52
CA HIS A 323 -25.33 11.87 30.94
C HIS A 323 -25.11 11.48 32.41
N ALA A 324 -23.86 11.28 32.83
CA ALA A 324 -23.54 10.98 34.23
C ALA A 324 -23.93 12.12 35.17
N GLN A 325 -23.70 13.39 34.79
CA GLN A 325 -24.12 14.56 35.57
C GLN A 325 -25.64 14.65 35.71
N LEU A 326 -26.37 14.42 34.62
CA LEU A 326 -27.84 14.46 34.61
C LEU A 326 -28.46 13.39 35.53
N HIS A 327 -27.85 12.20 35.58
CA HIS A 327 -28.31 11.07 36.41
C HIS A 327 -27.55 10.95 37.74
N GLY A 328 -26.79 11.98 38.13
CA GLY A 328 -25.91 11.96 39.30
C GLY A 328 -26.56 11.45 40.58
N PRO A 329 -27.75 11.96 41.00
CA PRO A 329 -28.41 11.50 42.23
C PRO A 329 -28.74 10.00 42.22
N LEU A 330 -29.21 9.48 41.08
CA LEU A 330 -29.52 8.06 40.93
C LEU A 330 -28.25 7.20 40.98
N ILE A 331 -27.19 7.65 40.31
CA ILE A 331 -25.88 7.00 40.29
C ILE A 331 -25.31 6.95 41.72
N THR A 332 -25.28 8.08 42.44
CA THR A 332 -24.80 8.16 43.82
C THR A 332 -25.60 7.24 44.75
N ALA A 333 -26.94 7.29 44.72
CA ALA A 333 -27.76 6.43 45.58
C ALA A 333 -27.51 4.93 45.34
N THR A 334 -27.29 4.52 44.09
CA THR A 334 -27.02 3.13 43.75
C THR A 334 -25.61 2.71 44.17
N VAL A 335 -24.63 3.57 43.96
CA VAL A 335 -23.25 3.34 44.40
C VAL A 335 -23.16 3.27 45.92
N GLU A 336 -23.81 4.17 46.66
CA GLU A 336 -23.82 4.11 48.13
C GLU A 336 -24.47 2.83 48.67
N LYS A 337 -25.49 2.33 47.98
CA LYS A 337 -26.14 1.05 48.32
C LYS A 337 -25.22 -0.15 48.12
N VAL A 338 -24.41 -0.17 47.05
CA VAL A 338 -23.59 -1.34 46.68
C VAL A 338 -22.17 -1.25 47.26
N CYS A 339 -21.55 -0.07 47.20
CA CYS A 339 -20.17 0.17 47.63
C CYS A 339 -20.05 0.80 49.03
N GLY A 340 -21.17 1.15 49.67
CA GLY A 340 -21.23 1.81 50.96
C GLY A 340 -21.03 3.33 50.89
N PRO A 341 -21.50 4.09 51.90
CA PRO A 341 -21.30 5.53 51.97
C PRO A 341 -19.82 5.84 52.17
N GLN A 342 -19.31 6.79 51.39
CA GLN A 342 -17.97 7.33 51.61
C GLN A 342 -18.05 8.40 52.70
N GLY A 343 -17.39 8.15 53.83
CA GLY A 343 -17.56 8.93 55.05
C GLY A 343 -17.47 10.44 54.82
N ALA A 344 -18.55 11.15 55.16
CA ALA A 344 -18.47 12.59 55.39
C ALA A 344 -17.46 12.80 56.53
N GLY A 345 -16.40 13.57 56.29
CA GLY A 345 -15.48 13.96 57.36
C GLY A 345 -16.27 14.59 58.53
N PRO A 346 -15.81 14.46 59.78
CA PRO A 346 -16.58 14.92 60.93
C PRO A 346 -16.86 16.43 60.80
N MET A 347 -18.14 16.79 60.64
CA MET A 347 -18.60 18.15 60.90
C MET A 347 -18.35 18.42 62.39
N MET A 348 -17.39 19.30 62.68
CA MET A 348 -17.15 19.82 64.02
C MET A 348 -18.42 20.55 64.50
N ARG A 349 -19.25 19.86 65.28
CA ARG A 349 -20.31 20.50 66.07
C ARG A 349 -19.60 21.21 67.22
N SER A 350 -19.56 22.54 67.15
CA SER A 350 -19.11 23.38 68.25
C SER A 350 -20.03 23.14 69.45
N ALA A 351 -19.52 22.42 70.45
CA ALA A 351 -20.18 22.21 71.72
C ALA A 351 -19.66 23.25 72.72
N ASN A 352 -20.58 24.10 73.18
CA ASN A 352 -20.37 25.06 74.25
C ASN A 352 -19.76 24.38 75.49
N HIS A 353 -18.65 24.94 75.98
CA HIS A 353 -18.28 24.84 77.38
C HIS A 353 -17.87 26.21 77.90
N ALA A 354 -18.73 26.75 78.75
CA ALA A 354 -18.42 27.89 79.61
C ALA A 354 -17.54 27.42 80.78
N SER A 355 -16.46 28.15 81.08
CA SER A 355 -16.17 28.68 82.44
C SER A 355 -14.85 29.48 82.49
N ASN A 356 -15.02 30.75 82.87
CA ASN A 356 -14.26 31.55 83.84
C ASN A 356 -12.88 32.18 83.51
N HIS A 357 -12.96 33.51 83.28
CA HIS A 357 -12.20 34.64 83.87
C HIS A 357 -10.66 34.64 83.90
N THR A 358 -10.03 35.63 83.23
CA THR A 358 -9.62 36.94 83.84
C THR A 358 -9.00 37.92 82.81
N ASN A 359 -9.64 39.10 82.68
CA ASN A 359 -9.15 40.49 82.55
C ASN A 359 -8.10 41.02 81.53
N LEU A 360 -8.51 42.19 80.95
CA LEU A 360 -7.79 43.37 80.41
C LEU A 360 -7.07 43.20 79.04
N HIS A 361 -7.16 44.08 78.04
CA HIS A 361 -7.49 45.51 77.98
C HIS A 361 -7.91 45.93 76.54
N VAL A 362 -8.75 46.96 76.47
CA VAL A 362 -9.20 47.83 75.35
C VAL A 362 -8.04 48.24 74.42
N THR A 363 -8.15 48.37 73.09
CA THR A 363 -8.60 49.59 72.35
C THR A 363 -8.76 49.33 70.84
N THR A 364 -9.90 49.72 70.26
CA THR A 364 -10.17 50.08 68.83
C THR A 364 -9.61 51.48 68.52
N PRO A 365 -9.35 51.93 67.26
CA PRO A 365 -10.41 52.26 66.27
C PRO A 365 -10.02 52.11 64.77
N GLU A 366 -10.98 51.74 63.91
CA GLU A 366 -11.67 52.59 62.89
C GLU A 366 -11.00 52.68 61.49
N THR A 367 -11.79 52.23 60.50
CA THR A 367 -11.85 52.64 59.08
C THR A 367 -12.09 54.15 58.91
N PRO A 368 -11.74 54.81 57.77
CA PRO A 368 -12.62 54.81 56.59
C PRO A 368 -11.98 55.01 55.19
N ALA A 369 -12.86 54.92 54.19
CA ALA A 369 -12.79 55.14 52.73
C ALA A 369 -11.94 56.37 52.29
N THR A 370 -11.52 56.57 51.03
CA THR A 370 -12.29 56.64 49.78
C THR A 370 -11.34 56.88 48.57
N SER A 371 -11.75 56.43 47.37
CA SER A 371 -11.52 56.92 45.99
C SER A 371 -10.46 58.01 45.65
N VAL A 372 -9.73 57.85 44.53
CA VAL A 372 -9.91 58.54 43.22
C VAL A 372 -8.68 58.33 42.31
N THR A 373 -8.97 58.12 41.02
CA THR A 373 -8.16 57.98 39.80
C THR A 373 -7.11 59.07 39.49
N SER A 374 -5.98 58.73 38.82
CA SER A 374 -5.69 59.04 37.39
C SER A 374 -4.18 59.06 37.01
N LYS A 375 -3.90 58.65 35.76
CA LYS A 375 -2.80 59.03 34.82
C LYS A 375 -1.37 58.41 34.87
N ARG A 376 -1.16 57.51 33.89
CA ARG A 376 -0.21 57.48 32.73
C ARG A 376 1.28 57.89 32.84
N SER A 377 2.10 57.09 32.12
CA SER A 377 3.42 57.33 31.47
C SER A 377 4.61 56.71 32.22
N SER A 378 5.29 55.64 31.77
CA SER A 378 6.10 55.34 30.56
C SER A 378 7.62 55.54 30.76
N VAL A 379 8.41 54.56 30.29
CA VAL A 379 9.83 54.62 29.83
C VAL A 379 10.96 54.18 30.82
N THR A 380 11.48 52.96 30.53
CA THR A 380 12.89 52.54 30.28
C THR A 380 13.99 52.59 31.36
N SER A 381 14.67 51.43 31.55
CA SER A 381 16.12 51.29 31.85
C SER A 381 16.61 49.85 31.53
N PRO A 382 17.93 49.59 31.35
CA PRO A 382 18.51 48.73 30.30
C PRO A 382 19.31 47.49 30.82
N PRO A 383 20.00 46.70 29.95
CA PRO A 383 20.39 45.31 30.20
C PRO A 383 21.88 45.08 30.54
N SER A 384 22.26 43.84 30.86
CA SER A 384 23.66 43.39 30.94
C SER A 384 23.86 42.01 30.28
N VAL A 385 24.97 41.94 29.52
CA VAL A 385 25.51 40.92 28.60
C VAL A 385 26.42 39.95 29.42
N VAL A 386 26.69 38.67 29.10
CA VAL A 386 27.55 38.03 28.04
C VAL A 386 27.35 36.46 28.06
N PRO A 387 28.02 35.60 27.23
CA PRO A 387 27.43 34.93 26.06
C PRO A 387 27.53 33.37 26.09
N ALA A 388 26.89 32.69 25.12
CA ALA A 388 27.24 31.30 24.78
C ALA A 388 27.14 31.07 23.26
N ASP A 389 27.97 30.12 22.82
CA ASP A 389 28.68 30.04 21.55
C ASP A 389 27.83 29.56 20.33
N HIS A 390 28.34 29.88 19.15
CA HIS A 390 27.72 29.65 17.85
C HIS A 390 27.99 28.25 17.29
N GLN A 391 26.94 27.53 16.90
CA GLN A 391 27.00 26.54 15.82
C GLN A 391 25.95 26.88 14.76
N ARG A 392 26.39 27.53 13.68
CA ARG A 392 25.60 27.78 12.48
C ARG A 392 25.42 26.48 11.70
N SER A 393 24.17 26.03 11.59
CA SER A 393 23.73 25.21 10.46
C SER A 393 22.78 26.03 9.61
N PHE A 394 23.09 26.12 8.31
CA PHE A 394 22.37 26.87 7.30
C PHE A 394 20.93 26.34 7.12
N PRO A 395 19.90 27.19 6.99
CA PRO A 395 18.54 26.73 6.74
C PRO A 395 18.36 26.41 5.25
N LEU A 396 18.40 25.12 4.91
CA LEU A 396 17.85 24.65 3.64
C LEU A 396 16.32 24.79 3.70
N LYS A 397 15.87 25.90 3.11
CA LYS A 397 14.57 26.15 2.50
C LYS A 397 13.58 24.98 2.67
N GLY A 398 12.83 24.99 3.77
CA GLY A 398 11.68 24.12 3.95
C GLY A 398 10.74 24.32 2.77
N SER A 399 10.52 23.24 2.02
CA SER A 399 9.49 23.15 1.01
C SER A 399 8.16 23.56 1.63
N ARG A 400 7.72 24.79 1.34
CA ARG A 400 6.35 25.24 1.55
C ARG A 400 5.48 24.45 0.58
N GLY A 401 4.94 23.33 1.02
CA GLY A 401 4.10 22.50 0.16
C GLY A 401 3.38 21.33 0.81
N ASP A 402 3.35 21.19 2.14
CA ASP A 402 2.66 20.07 2.76
C ASP A 402 1.24 20.48 3.19
N LYS A 403 0.36 20.62 2.21
CA LYS A 403 -1.08 20.48 2.48
C LYS A 403 -1.28 18.99 2.76
N SER A 404 -1.51 18.60 4.01
CA SER A 404 -1.84 17.22 4.38
C SER A 404 -2.77 16.61 3.33
N ARG A 405 -2.28 15.63 2.57
CA ARG A 405 -3.06 14.97 1.51
C ARG A 405 -4.27 14.35 2.22
N SER A 406 -5.46 14.93 2.05
CA SER A 406 -6.69 14.40 2.65
C SER A 406 -6.79 12.90 2.35
N LEU A 407 -7.23 12.10 3.33
CA LEU A 407 -7.38 10.65 3.19
C LEU A 407 -8.14 10.29 1.91
N LYS A 408 -9.17 11.09 1.59
CA LYS A 408 -9.96 10.97 0.36
C LYS A 408 -9.10 11.08 -0.91
N LYS A 409 -8.23 12.07 -0.98
CA LYS A 409 -7.36 12.30 -2.14
C LYS A 409 -6.32 11.18 -2.26
N LEU A 410 -5.67 10.82 -1.15
CA LEU A 410 -4.72 9.71 -1.09
C LEU A 410 -5.37 8.40 -1.58
N SER A 411 -6.62 8.16 -1.17
CA SER A 411 -7.33 6.93 -1.51
C SER A 411 -7.72 6.82 -2.98
N ARG A 412 -8.21 7.90 -3.59
CA ARG A 412 -8.51 7.92 -5.04
C ARG A 412 -7.27 7.72 -5.90
N GLU A 413 -6.16 8.33 -5.50
CA GLU A 413 -4.90 8.20 -6.25
C GLU A 413 -4.34 6.77 -6.15
N PHE A 414 -4.46 6.13 -4.98
CA PHE A 414 -4.07 4.73 -4.81
C PHE A 414 -4.95 3.78 -5.64
N GLU A 415 -6.27 3.94 -5.56
CA GLU A 415 -7.26 3.13 -6.27
C GLU A 415 -6.97 3.00 -7.77
N GLY A 416 -6.72 4.13 -8.45
CA GLY A 416 -6.41 4.14 -9.88
C GLY A 416 -5.00 3.65 -10.21
N SER A 417 -4.03 3.85 -9.31
CA SER A 417 -2.64 3.46 -9.57
C SER A 417 -2.42 1.95 -9.43
N ILE A 418 -3.01 1.32 -8.40
CA ILE A 418 -2.81 -0.11 -8.13
C ILE A 418 -3.48 -1.01 -9.18
N GLN A 419 -4.55 -0.54 -9.83
CA GLN A 419 -5.30 -1.28 -10.85
C GLN A 419 -4.41 -1.86 -11.96
N ARG A 420 -3.42 -1.08 -12.40
CA ARG A 420 -2.54 -1.43 -13.53
C ARG A 420 -1.72 -2.69 -13.26
N TYR A 421 -1.55 -3.04 -11.99
CA TYR A 421 -0.71 -4.16 -11.56
C TYR A 421 -1.53 -5.40 -11.16
N GLN A 422 -2.84 -5.45 -11.46
CA GLN A 422 -3.70 -6.60 -11.18
C GLN A 422 -3.14 -7.90 -11.77
N TRP A 423 -2.55 -7.84 -12.96
CA TRP A 423 -2.03 -9.00 -13.70
C TRP A 423 -0.51 -9.13 -13.64
N PHE A 424 0.17 -8.33 -12.80
CA PHE A 424 1.62 -8.21 -12.81
C PHE A 424 2.35 -9.57 -12.76
N PHE A 425 1.98 -10.46 -11.83
CA PHE A 425 2.64 -11.76 -11.69
C PHE A 425 2.26 -12.77 -12.77
N SER A 426 1.08 -12.66 -13.40
CA SER A 426 0.70 -13.56 -14.50
C SER A 426 1.42 -13.21 -15.79
N GLU A 427 1.62 -11.91 -16.06
CA GLU A 427 2.23 -11.40 -17.30
C GLU A 427 3.76 -11.22 -17.22
N LEU A 428 4.36 -11.39 -16.03
CA LEU A 428 5.80 -11.17 -15.86
C LEU A 428 6.68 -12.00 -16.81
N PRO A 429 6.40 -13.29 -17.07
CA PRO A 429 7.18 -14.07 -18.04
C PRO A 429 7.19 -13.44 -19.44
N GLU A 430 6.04 -12.96 -19.92
CA GLU A 430 5.85 -12.33 -21.22
C GLU A 430 6.55 -10.97 -21.26
N MET A 431 6.36 -10.14 -20.23
CA MET A 431 7.02 -8.82 -20.11
C MET A 431 8.55 -8.96 -20.16
N LEU A 432 9.13 -10.02 -19.58
CA LEU A 432 10.58 -10.25 -19.60
C LEU A 432 11.12 -10.70 -20.97
N CYS A 433 10.23 -11.12 -21.88
CA CYS A 433 10.53 -11.54 -23.25
C CYS A 433 10.26 -10.47 -24.30
N GLU A 434 9.62 -9.35 -23.93
CA GLU A 434 9.42 -8.22 -24.83
C GLU A 434 10.78 -7.58 -25.18
N SER A 435 11.04 -7.37 -26.47
CA SER A 435 12.26 -6.70 -26.94
C SER A 435 11.93 -5.27 -27.37
N GLU A 436 12.64 -4.27 -26.83
CA GLU A 436 12.43 -2.84 -27.12
C GLU A 436 12.68 -2.42 -28.58
N MET A 437 13.14 -3.35 -29.44
CA MET A 437 13.39 -3.09 -30.86
C MET A 437 12.68 -4.14 -31.71
N GLU A 438 11.46 -3.85 -32.15
CA GLU A 438 10.75 -4.56 -33.21
C GLU A 438 11.49 -4.38 -34.54
N VAL A 439 12.57 -5.15 -34.72
CA VAL A 439 13.09 -5.42 -36.06
C VAL A 439 12.50 -6.77 -36.44
N GLU A 440 11.73 -6.82 -37.52
CA GLU A 440 11.26 -8.06 -38.13
C GLU A 440 12.47 -8.89 -38.58
N GLN A 441 13.06 -9.64 -37.65
CA GLN A 441 14.00 -10.69 -37.98
C GLN A 441 13.19 -11.92 -38.39
N HIS A 442 13.22 -12.27 -39.68
CA HIS A 442 12.58 -13.48 -40.21
C HIS A 442 13.22 -14.78 -39.69
N THR A 443 14.30 -14.69 -38.91
CA THR A 443 14.93 -15.84 -38.26
C THR A 443 15.31 -15.53 -36.82
N CYS A 444 15.26 -16.54 -35.96
CA CYS A 444 15.55 -16.44 -34.54
C CYS A 444 16.26 -17.71 -34.04
N TRP A 445 16.87 -17.61 -32.86
CA TRP A 445 17.55 -18.73 -32.20
C TRP A 445 16.54 -19.60 -31.45
N SER A 446 16.47 -20.87 -31.81
CA SER A 446 15.57 -21.87 -31.20
C SER A 446 16.10 -22.52 -29.92
N GLY A 447 17.31 -22.16 -29.46
CA GLY A 447 18.01 -22.88 -28.39
C GLY A 447 18.94 -23.97 -28.91
N GLN A 448 18.91 -24.29 -30.20
CA GLN A 448 19.77 -25.27 -30.87
C GLN A 448 20.29 -24.76 -32.20
N ASP A 449 19.42 -24.16 -33.01
CA ASP A 449 19.79 -23.63 -34.32
C ASP A 449 19.02 -22.37 -34.71
N VAL A 450 19.43 -21.76 -35.83
CA VAL A 450 18.74 -20.64 -36.46
C VAL A 450 17.52 -21.16 -37.23
N VAL A 451 16.33 -20.66 -36.89
CA VAL A 451 15.05 -21.10 -37.48
C VAL A 451 14.19 -19.91 -37.86
N GLU A 452 13.23 -20.10 -38.77
CA GLU A 452 12.23 -19.07 -39.09
C GLU A 452 11.26 -18.84 -37.92
N SER A 453 10.88 -19.92 -37.25
CA SER A 453 10.00 -19.87 -36.08
C SER A 453 10.26 -21.02 -35.12
N TYR A 454 9.93 -20.81 -33.85
CA TYR A 454 10.06 -21.83 -32.82
C TYR A 454 8.98 -22.91 -33.00
N ALA A 455 9.40 -24.15 -33.26
CA ALA A 455 8.52 -25.28 -33.54
C ALA A 455 7.92 -25.93 -32.27
N GLY A 456 8.46 -25.63 -31.08
CA GLY A 456 8.00 -26.22 -29.82
C GLY A 456 6.62 -25.71 -29.41
N ARG A 457 5.87 -26.56 -28.69
CA ARG A 457 4.58 -26.16 -28.11
C ARG A 457 4.79 -25.14 -27.00
N VAL A 458 4.05 -24.03 -27.04
CA VAL A 458 4.04 -23.06 -25.94
C VAL A 458 3.15 -23.56 -24.82
N VAL A 459 3.72 -23.75 -23.63
CA VAL A 459 3.06 -24.35 -22.48
C VAL A 459 2.50 -23.28 -21.55
N GLY A 460 1.32 -23.52 -20.95
CA GLY A 460 0.65 -22.56 -20.07
C GLY A 460 1.36 -22.33 -18.73
N ILE A 461 1.05 -21.23 -18.05
CA ILE A 461 1.78 -20.76 -16.83
C ILE A 461 1.62 -21.65 -15.57
N THR A 462 0.61 -22.52 -15.53
CA THR A 462 0.30 -23.29 -14.31
C THR A 462 1.34 -24.38 -14.05
N LEU A 463 1.59 -24.74 -12.78
CA LEU A 463 2.51 -25.85 -12.48
C LEU A 463 2.12 -27.15 -13.20
N LYS A 464 0.81 -27.44 -13.34
CA LYS A 464 0.35 -28.62 -14.06
C LYS A 464 0.81 -28.60 -15.51
N ALA A 465 0.61 -27.47 -16.21
CA ALA A 465 1.05 -27.31 -17.58
C ALA A 465 2.58 -27.38 -17.68
N GLN A 466 3.32 -26.73 -16.77
CA GLN A 466 4.78 -26.68 -16.78
C GLN A 466 5.47 -28.05 -16.61
N ARG A 467 4.74 -29.11 -16.20
CA ARG A 467 5.26 -30.49 -16.24
C ARG A 467 5.51 -31.00 -17.66
N GLU A 468 4.83 -30.44 -18.65
CA GLU A 468 4.95 -30.75 -20.07
C GLU A 468 5.85 -29.74 -20.82
N ASN A 469 6.59 -28.89 -20.09
CA ASN A 469 7.46 -27.88 -20.71
C ASN A 469 8.61 -28.56 -21.48
N PRO A 470 8.76 -28.32 -22.79
CA PRO A 470 9.82 -28.94 -23.60
C PRO A 470 11.22 -28.40 -23.29
N GLU A 471 11.33 -27.22 -22.68
CA GLU A 471 12.62 -26.55 -22.45
C GLU A 471 13.27 -26.91 -21.11
N MET A 472 12.49 -27.37 -20.14
CA MET A 472 13.01 -27.68 -18.81
C MET A 472 12.09 -28.55 -17.96
N ILE A 473 12.68 -29.27 -17.01
CA ILE A 473 11.95 -30.10 -16.05
C ILE A 473 11.53 -29.24 -14.84
N VAL A 474 10.22 -29.05 -14.66
CA VAL A 474 9.65 -28.29 -13.53
C VAL A 474 8.97 -29.26 -12.55
N ARG A 475 9.61 -29.53 -11.40
CA ARG A 475 9.12 -30.51 -10.41
C ARG A 475 8.40 -29.90 -9.21
N ASN A 476 9.03 -28.89 -8.58
CA ASN A 476 8.62 -28.34 -7.30
C ASN A 476 8.65 -26.81 -7.31
N ARG A 477 7.96 -26.21 -6.33
CA ARG A 477 7.87 -24.76 -6.12
C ARG A 477 8.85 -24.31 -5.05
N ASP A 478 9.25 -23.05 -5.12
CA ASP A 478 9.94 -22.39 -4.01
C ASP A 478 9.02 -22.40 -2.76
N PRO A 479 9.49 -22.94 -1.61
CA PRO A 479 8.69 -23.00 -0.39
C PRO A 479 8.27 -21.61 0.12
N VAL A 480 9.09 -20.58 -0.09
CA VAL A 480 8.80 -19.20 0.32
C VAL A 480 7.64 -18.64 -0.48
N LEU A 481 7.62 -18.88 -1.80
CA LEU A 481 6.52 -18.45 -2.67
C LEU A 481 5.24 -19.23 -2.39
N LYS A 482 5.35 -20.51 -2.03
CA LYS A 482 4.21 -21.33 -1.59
C LYS A 482 3.58 -20.77 -0.32
N GLU A 483 4.39 -20.40 0.67
CA GLU A 483 3.91 -19.77 1.90
C GLU A 483 3.29 -18.39 1.64
N ALA A 484 3.95 -17.56 0.82
CA ALA A 484 3.42 -16.26 0.42
C ALA A 484 2.05 -16.39 -0.26
N LYS A 485 1.88 -17.37 -1.15
CA LYS A 485 0.60 -17.69 -1.78
C LYS A 485 -0.46 -18.06 -0.75
N GLN A 486 -0.15 -18.97 0.17
CA GLN A 486 -1.12 -19.40 1.19
C GLN A 486 -1.57 -18.25 2.08
N ARG A 487 -0.62 -17.41 2.54
CA ARG A 487 -0.94 -16.21 3.33
C ARG A 487 -1.79 -15.22 2.55
N LEU A 488 -1.48 -15.04 1.27
CA LEU A 488 -2.22 -14.17 0.36
C LEU A 488 -3.68 -14.63 0.21
N GLU A 489 -3.91 -15.91 -0.03
CA GLU A 489 -5.25 -16.51 -0.11
C GLU A 489 -5.99 -16.40 1.23
N GLN A 490 -5.33 -16.78 2.33
CA GLN A 490 -5.93 -16.82 3.66
C GLN A 490 -6.37 -15.44 4.13
N LEU A 491 -5.48 -14.45 4.11
CA LEU A 491 -5.79 -13.12 4.64
C LEU A 491 -6.81 -12.38 3.76
N THR A 492 -6.72 -12.54 2.43
CA THR A 492 -7.70 -11.95 1.51
C THR A 492 -9.10 -12.52 1.79
N GLN A 493 -9.21 -13.83 1.99
CA GLN A 493 -10.49 -14.47 2.30
C GLN A 493 -11.02 -14.09 3.69
N GLU A 494 -10.16 -14.06 4.71
CA GLU A 494 -10.50 -13.62 6.08
C GLU A 494 -11.09 -12.21 6.06
N LEU A 495 -10.42 -11.28 5.40
CA LEU A 495 -10.86 -9.88 5.33
C LEU A 495 -12.12 -9.70 4.50
N LEU A 496 -12.32 -10.48 3.43
CA LEU A 496 -13.59 -10.50 2.70
C LEU A 496 -14.77 -10.87 3.61
N VAL A 497 -14.57 -11.83 4.52
CA VAL A 497 -15.59 -12.21 5.49
C VAL A 497 -15.75 -11.14 6.57
N GLU A 498 -14.66 -10.61 7.13
CA GLU A 498 -14.67 -9.55 8.16
C GLU A 498 -15.43 -8.31 7.65
N LEU A 499 -15.23 -7.93 6.38
CA LEU A 499 -15.87 -6.78 5.74
C LEU A 499 -17.32 -7.05 5.30
N GLY A 500 -17.82 -8.30 5.43
CA GLY A 500 -19.13 -8.70 4.91
C GLY A 500 -19.23 -8.65 3.38
N TRP A 501 -18.09 -8.73 2.69
CA TRP A 501 -17.96 -8.63 1.23
C TRP A 501 -17.83 -9.98 0.54
N ALA A 502 -17.75 -11.07 1.31
CA ALA A 502 -17.87 -12.41 0.79
C ALA A 502 -19.20 -12.53 0.03
N SER A 503 -19.12 -12.78 -1.28
CA SER A 503 -20.30 -13.14 -2.06
C SER A 503 -20.94 -14.36 -1.41
N LYS A 504 -22.22 -14.29 -1.05
CA LYS A 504 -23.01 -15.50 -0.80
C LYS A 504 -23.06 -16.22 -2.14
N THR A 505 -22.09 -17.11 -2.39
CA THR A 505 -22.22 -18.10 -3.44
C THR A 505 -23.46 -18.90 -3.09
N ARG A 506 -24.57 -18.59 -3.76
CA ARG A 506 -25.82 -19.32 -3.63
C ARG A 506 -25.58 -20.67 -4.30
N GLY A 507 -24.88 -21.56 -3.59
CA GLY A 507 -24.73 -22.95 -3.93
C GLY A 507 -26.10 -23.59 -3.85
N ARG A 508 -26.76 -23.75 -5.00
CA ARG A 508 -27.79 -24.76 -5.17
C ARG A 508 -27.18 -25.84 -6.05
N GLY A 509 -26.55 -26.80 -5.39
CA GLY A 509 -26.42 -28.14 -5.95
C GLY A 509 -27.80 -28.77 -6.07
N GLY A 510 -27.99 -29.51 -7.14
CA GLY A 510 -29.16 -30.34 -7.44
C GLY A 510 -28.78 -31.21 -8.62
N GLU A 511 -28.96 -32.51 -8.45
CA GLU A 511 -28.39 -33.60 -9.21
C GLU A 511 -28.99 -33.77 -10.62
N GLU A 512 -28.34 -34.64 -11.38
CA GLU A 512 -28.57 -35.04 -12.77
C GLU A 512 -30.01 -35.54 -13.04
N GLU A 513 -30.58 -35.17 -14.20
CA GLU A 513 -31.11 -36.15 -15.17
C GLU A 513 -31.45 -35.50 -16.53
N GLU A 514 -30.80 -36.07 -17.54
CA GLU A 514 -31.22 -36.39 -18.92
C GLU A 514 -32.54 -35.81 -19.52
N GLY A 515 -32.47 -35.34 -20.77
CA GLY A 515 -33.64 -35.23 -21.66
C GLY A 515 -33.70 -33.96 -22.51
N GLY A 516 -33.32 -34.05 -23.78
CA GLY A 516 -33.24 -32.91 -24.70
C GLY A 516 -34.57 -32.35 -25.22
N SER A 517 -34.52 -31.13 -25.74
CA SER A 517 -34.87 -30.78 -27.12
C SER A 517 -34.87 -29.26 -27.29
N ALA A 518 -34.45 -28.84 -28.47
CA ALA A 518 -34.40 -27.46 -28.90
C ALA A 518 -35.82 -26.89 -29.06
N GLN A 519 -36.07 -25.68 -28.56
CA GLN A 519 -36.98 -24.77 -29.23
C GLN A 519 -36.64 -23.31 -28.90
N THR A 520 -36.45 -22.56 -29.98
CA THR A 520 -36.47 -21.10 -30.05
C THR A 520 -37.76 -20.54 -29.48
N ASP A 521 -37.70 -19.47 -28.68
CA ASP A 521 -38.55 -18.30 -28.91
C ASP A 521 -38.21 -17.10 -28.01
N LYS A 522 -38.20 -15.95 -28.69
CA LYS A 522 -38.66 -14.61 -28.29
C LYS A 522 -38.30 -14.06 -26.90
N GLY A 523 -37.63 -12.91 -26.94
CA GLY A 523 -37.50 -12.03 -25.80
C GLY A 523 -38.78 -11.29 -25.43
N SER A 524 -38.70 -10.59 -24.30
CA SER A 524 -39.40 -9.34 -24.05
C SER A 524 -38.63 -8.64 -22.93
N GLY A 525 -37.99 -7.52 -23.27
CA GLY A 525 -37.77 -6.46 -22.30
C GLY A 525 -39.07 -5.67 -22.20
N ASP A 526 -39.38 -5.20 -20.99
CA ASP A 526 -40.03 -3.92 -20.66
C ASP A 526 -40.67 -4.07 -19.29
N ASP A 527 -40.01 -3.53 -18.27
CA ASP A 527 -40.67 -2.98 -17.09
C ASP A 527 -40.12 -1.56 -16.95
N CYS A 528 -40.82 -0.65 -17.62
CA CYS A 528 -40.70 0.78 -17.41
C CYS A 528 -41.60 1.13 -16.22
N ASP A 529 -40.99 1.29 -15.05
CA ASP A 529 -41.65 1.89 -13.89
C ASP A 529 -41.81 3.40 -14.10
N ASP A 530 -43.07 3.75 -14.21
CA ASP A 530 -43.77 5.03 -14.17
C ASP A 530 -43.33 5.96 -13.04
N GLU A 531 -42.68 7.07 -13.39
CA GLU A 531 -42.91 8.42 -12.86
C GLU A 531 -42.09 9.40 -13.72
N ASP A 532 -42.76 10.44 -14.25
CA ASP A 532 -42.25 11.57 -15.05
C ASP A 532 -42.51 11.56 -16.58
N GLY A 533 -43.72 12.00 -16.95
CA GLY A 533 -43.96 13.03 -17.98
C GLY A 533 -43.51 12.79 -19.42
N CYS A 534 -44.27 11.99 -20.18
CA CYS A 534 -44.25 12.05 -21.64
C CYS A 534 -45.19 13.16 -22.15
N GLU A 535 -44.63 14.34 -22.42
CA GLU A 535 -45.31 15.36 -23.22
C GLU A 535 -45.20 15.06 -24.72
N ALA A 536 -46.30 15.33 -25.39
CA ALA A 536 -46.62 14.88 -26.72
C ALA A 536 -46.17 15.83 -27.84
N SER A 537 -46.10 15.23 -29.03
CA SER A 537 -46.45 15.81 -30.34
C SER A 537 -45.42 16.63 -31.10
N GLY A 538 -45.04 16.06 -32.25
CA GLY A 538 -44.52 16.76 -33.41
C GLY A 538 -44.58 15.84 -34.64
N LYS A 539 -45.75 15.80 -35.29
CA LYS A 539 -45.92 15.22 -36.63
C LYS A 539 -45.24 16.13 -37.65
N GLU A 540 -44.48 15.55 -38.58
CA GLU A 540 -44.50 16.01 -39.98
C GLU A 540 -44.23 14.84 -40.93
N ASN A 541 -45.11 14.71 -41.91
CA ASN A 541 -45.05 13.75 -43.00
C ASN A 541 -44.09 14.24 -44.08
N GLY A 542 -43.37 13.31 -44.70
CA GLY A 542 -42.65 13.53 -45.96
C GLY A 542 -42.49 12.20 -46.68
N ASP A 543 -43.33 12.00 -47.69
CA ASP A 543 -43.44 10.85 -48.59
C ASP A 543 -42.30 10.81 -49.62
N ASP A 544 -42.23 9.68 -50.34
CA ASP A 544 -41.55 9.43 -51.62
C ASP A 544 -40.01 9.35 -51.60
N THR A 545 -39.34 8.39 -52.22
CA THR A 545 -39.68 7.60 -53.40
C THR A 545 -38.77 6.36 -53.50
N ARG A 546 -39.28 5.37 -54.23
CA ARG A 546 -38.66 4.10 -54.66
C ARG A 546 -37.35 4.32 -55.44
N ASP A 547 -36.42 3.37 -55.37
CA ASP A 547 -36.25 2.46 -56.51
C ASP A 547 -35.32 1.26 -56.24
N THR A 548 -35.86 0.12 -56.69
CA THR A 548 -35.37 -1.24 -56.80
C THR A 548 -34.34 -1.43 -57.92
N SER A 549 -33.38 -2.35 -57.72
CA SER A 549 -32.79 -3.21 -58.77
C SER A 549 -31.81 -4.18 -58.11
N SER A 550 -32.19 -5.46 -57.93
CA SER A 550 -31.80 -6.62 -58.76
C SER A 550 -30.30 -6.96 -58.70
N GLY A 551 -29.82 -8.15 -58.34
CA GLY A 551 -30.41 -9.48 -58.24
C GLY A 551 -29.80 -10.41 -59.28
N HIS A 552 -28.67 -11.06 -58.99
CA HIS A 552 -28.32 -12.39 -59.54
C HIS A 552 -27.10 -13.02 -58.85
N SER A 553 -27.30 -14.19 -58.25
CA SER A 553 -26.28 -15.25 -58.05
C SER A 553 -26.29 -16.17 -59.28
N PRO A 554 -25.26 -17.02 -59.50
CA PRO A 554 -25.28 -18.36 -58.87
C PRO A 554 -23.91 -18.96 -58.47
N ASP A 555 -23.95 -19.76 -57.39
CA ASP A 555 -23.30 -21.06 -57.15
C ASP A 555 -21.81 -21.31 -57.48
N ARG A 556 -20.95 -21.66 -56.49
CA ARG A 556 -20.83 -23.00 -55.83
C ARG A 556 -19.52 -23.16 -55.00
N LYS A 557 -19.66 -23.80 -53.83
CA LYS A 557 -18.72 -24.70 -53.10
C LYS A 557 -17.31 -24.20 -52.69
N ASN A 558 -17.10 -23.95 -51.40
CA ASN A 558 -16.49 -24.92 -50.46
C ASN A 558 -16.29 -24.29 -49.07
N SER A 559 -16.65 -25.06 -48.05
CA SER A 559 -16.65 -24.74 -46.62
C SER A 559 -15.29 -24.98 -45.96
N ALA A 560 -14.81 -24.00 -45.19
CA ALA A 560 -13.86 -24.16 -44.08
C ALA A 560 -14.35 -23.30 -42.88
N PRO A 561 -14.10 -23.70 -41.62
CA PRO A 561 -14.73 -23.09 -40.44
C PRO A 561 -14.14 -21.70 -40.12
N ARG A 562 -15.01 -20.77 -39.69
CA ARG A 562 -14.63 -19.45 -39.17
C ARG A 562 -14.10 -19.57 -37.74
N ASP A 563 -12.99 -18.88 -37.47
CA ASP A 563 -12.47 -18.61 -36.13
C ASP A 563 -13.47 -17.79 -35.27
N PRO A 564 -13.50 -17.96 -33.93
CA PRO A 564 -14.27 -17.10 -33.03
C PRO A 564 -13.60 -15.72 -32.85
N PRO A 565 -14.37 -14.66 -32.49
CA PRO A 565 -13.91 -13.28 -32.54
C PRO A 565 -12.90 -12.95 -31.43
N LEU A 566 -11.84 -12.22 -31.80
CA LEU A 566 -10.85 -11.66 -30.91
C LEU A 566 -11.48 -10.67 -29.92
N LEU A 567 -11.39 -11.00 -28.63
CA LEU A 567 -11.61 -10.07 -27.51
C LEU A 567 -10.51 -9.00 -27.54
N ARG A 568 -10.88 -7.75 -27.87
CA ARG A 568 -10.00 -6.58 -27.68
C ARG A 568 -9.55 -6.51 -26.21
N HIS A 569 -8.28 -6.81 -25.96
CA HIS A 569 -7.63 -6.60 -24.67
C HIS A 569 -7.04 -5.17 -24.59
N PRO A 570 -6.98 -4.54 -23.40
CA PRO A 570 -6.37 -3.23 -23.21
C PRO A 570 -4.86 -3.24 -23.47
N ILE A 571 -4.35 -2.13 -24.00
CA ILE A 571 -2.94 -1.89 -24.36
C ILE A 571 -2.04 -1.82 -23.09
N PRO A 572 -0.90 -2.55 -23.02
CA PRO A 572 0.12 -2.42 -21.97
C PRO A 572 0.95 -1.11 -22.03
N PRO A 573 1.69 -0.74 -20.96
CA PRO A 573 1.93 0.66 -20.58
C PRO A 573 3.08 1.40 -21.28
N HIS A 574 3.74 0.86 -22.31
CA HIS A 574 4.89 1.55 -22.92
C HIS A 574 4.55 2.53 -24.06
N HIS A 575 3.27 2.68 -24.44
CA HIS A 575 2.85 3.62 -25.47
C HIS A 575 2.51 5.05 -25.00
N LEU A 576 2.81 5.41 -23.74
CA LEU A 576 2.65 6.78 -23.26
C LEU A 576 4.01 7.44 -23.06
N SER A 577 4.43 8.22 -24.07
CA SER A 577 5.51 9.20 -23.91
C SER A 577 5.15 10.19 -22.78
N PRO A 578 6.13 10.68 -21.99
CA PRO A 578 5.85 11.64 -20.93
C PRO A 578 5.26 12.95 -21.49
N PRO A 579 4.34 13.63 -20.79
CA PRO A 579 3.76 14.87 -21.27
C PRO A 579 4.84 15.95 -21.33
N GLN A 580 5.07 16.50 -22.53
CA GLN A 580 5.87 17.71 -22.70
C GLN A 580 5.20 18.87 -21.95
N VAL A 581 5.86 19.37 -20.91
CA VAL A 581 5.53 20.64 -20.29
C VAL A 581 5.86 21.76 -21.28
N ARG A 582 4.83 22.31 -21.90
CA ARG A 582 4.93 23.50 -22.75
C ARG A 582 5.11 24.73 -21.85
N GLY A 583 6.35 24.96 -21.42
CA GLY A 583 6.76 26.20 -20.77
C GLY A 583 6.93 27.30 -21.82
N SER A 584 6.04 28.28 -21.81
CA SER A 584 6.18 29.51 -22.59
C SER A 584 7.38 30.31 -22.07
N ALA A 585 8.48 30.32 -22.81
CA ALA A 585 9.61 31.20 -22.58
C ALA A 585 9.69 32.22 -23.71
N HIS A 586 9.57 33.50 -23.34
CA HIS A 586 9.70 34.64 -24.24
C HIS A 586 11.08 34.69 -24.88
N THR A 587 11.09 34.71 -26.21
CA THR A 587 12.27 34.97 -27.05
C THR A 587 12.63 36.46 -26.97
N MET A 588 13.80 36.79 -26.41
CA MET A 588 14.50 38.04 -26.74
C MET A 588 15.72 37.67 -27.58
N MET A 589 15.69 38.14 -28.83
CA MET A 589 16.74 38.03 -29.83
C MET A 589 17.95 38.89 -29.47
N VAL A 590 19.14 38.30 -29.42
CA VAL A 590 20.41 39.01 -29.70
C VAL A 590 21.32 38.06 -30.49
N GLY A 591 21.64 38.46 -31.72
CA GLY A 591 22.44 37.67 -32.67
C GLY A 591 23.95 37.70 -32.41
N PRO A 592 24.75 36.91 -33.15
CA PRO A 592 26.18 36.76 -32.93
C PRO A 592 27.02 37.68 -33.84
N LEU A 593 28.17 38.14 -33.33
CA LEU A 593 29.29 38.64 -34.13
C LEU A 593 30.59 37.89 -33.77
N PRO A 594 31.51 37.68 -34.72
CA PRO A 594 32.56 36.65 -34.66
C PRO A 594 33.96 37.22 -34.35
N LEU A 595 34.90 36.38 -33.87
CA LEU A 595 36.35 36.65 -33.94
C LEU A 595 37.18 35.34 -34.00
N THR A 596 37.65 35.05 -35.22
CA THR A 596 39.02 34.72 -35.67
C THR A 596 39.95 33.74 -34.94
N LEU A 597 40.48 32.80 -35.75
CA LEU A 597 41.68 31.95 -35.61
C LEU A 597 42.91 32.64 -34.97
N VAL A 598 43.67 31.88 -34.16
CA VAL A 598 45.13 31.69 -34.30
C VAL A 598 45.52 30.29 -33.81
N THR A 599 46.22 29.54 -34.67
CA THR A 599 46.96 28.29 -34.44
C THR A 599 48.39 28.57 -33.92
N VAL A 600 48.91 27.82 -32.93
CA VAL A 600 50.33 27.39 -32.86
C VAL A 600 50.46 26.08 -32.05
N LEU A 601 51.29 25.17 -32.57
CA LEU A 601 51.60 23.77 -32.20
C LEU A 601 52.46 23.59 -30.89
N PRO A 602 52.73 22.32 -30.45
CA PRO A 602 53.07 21.90 -29.09
C PRO A 602 54.58 21.67 -28.84
N LEU A 603 54.96 21.48 -27.57
CA LEU A 603 56.26 20.92 -27.15
C LEU A 603 56.12 20.11 -25.83
N LEU A 604 56.12 18.79 -25.99
CA LEU A 604 57.05 17.79 -25.43
C LEU A 604 57.63 17.90 -24.00
N LEU A 605 57.69 16.70 -23.38
CA LEU A 605 58.59 16.20 -22.30
C LEU A 605 58.22 16.60 -20.86
N SER A 606 58.35 15.80 -19.81
CA SER A 606 58.60 14.36 -19.56
C SER A 606 58.73 14.24 -18.03
N ALA A 607 58.33 13.10 -17.46
CA ALA A 607 58.81 12.48 -16.21
C ALA A 607 59.17 13.34 -14.97
N TRP A 608 58.53 13.06 -13.83
CA TRP A 608 59.21 12.36 -12.72
C TRP A 608 58.29 12.17 -11.50
N ASP A 609 58.23 10.91 -11.05
CA ASP A 609 58.03 10.47 -9.67
C ASP A 609 59.23 10.97 -8.82
N PRO A 610 59.07 11.39 -7.55
CA PRO A 610 59.45 10.45 -6.49
C PRO A 610 58.73 10.63 -5.12
N ARG A 611 58.64 9.47 -4.43
CA ARG A 611 58.52 9.20 -2.98
C ARG A 611 57.15 9.23 -2.31
#